data_AF-A0A5B1B8Z3-F1
#
_entry.id   AF-A0A5B1B8Z3-F1
#
_cell.length_a   1.000
_cell.length_b   1.000
_cell.length_c   1.000
_cell.angle_alpha   90.00
_cell.angle_beta   90.00
_cell.angle_gamma   90.00
#
_symmetry.space_group_name_H-M   'P 1'
#
loop_
_entity.id
_entity.type
_entity.pdbx_description
1 polymer ?
#
loop_
_entity_poly.entity_id
_entity_poly.type
_entity_poly.pdbx_seq_one_letter_code
_entity_poly.pdbx_strand_id
1 'polypeptide(L)'
;MKSIFTFILLLVMTSTTFAQISKMDRYLMATAKLELRTGPGANFDIIAEIPQGTQVYVISSGYGDWSTVQHKNGNGFVQTQLLAQDSSIAEAERAAKAAEARKNAARMAAEEAIKAAEAAKIAAAEAARKAIANAERQLRLAEAEATAAAAEAAAANQNKTAAERRRLAELAETQKALEEANKRTLSNGKSGRTQIESSTASAGKSANSSTARNRAKAAPSKLTRESKFASWEKKTYRTGDTPKSFNKFKGKFEYKLDNYLKIEVGKNTDVVVKLVKMAENTRDKDETIRIVYINSNQTQYIRNIPEGEYYCVIAYGKNWKETKISGKVKGVFTKNALYERGEDILDYHTVKTEDGINVPSFSLSLDLLPNGSLGYDAGTEADDISDDKFNDF
;
A
#
# COMPACT_ATOMS: atom_id res chain seq x y z
N MET A 1 28.56 34.37 -9.42
CA MET A 1 29.14 34.58 -8.08
C MET A 1 29.19 33.25 -7.33
N LYS A 2 29.99 33.10 -6.27
CA LYS A 2 30.25 31.82 -5.60
C LYS A 2 29.56 31.71 -4.23
N SER A 3 28.77 30.66 -4.03
CA SER A 3 28.57 29.89 -2.79
C SER A 3 27.62 28.73 -3.12
N ILE A 4 28.10 27.52 -3.46
CA ILE A 4 28.84 26.53 -2.66
C ILE A 4 27.96 25.90 -1.57
N PHE A 5 27.81 24.58 -1.72
CA PHE A 5 27.14 23.66 -0.80
C PHE A 5 27.72 23.70 0.61
N THR A 6 26.87 23.44 1.61
CA THR A 6 27.30 22.73 2.82
C THR A 6 26.29 21.63 3.17
N PHE A 7 26.54 20.42 2.69
CA PHE A 7 25.89 19.22 3.20
C PHE A 7 26.55 18.85 4.53
N ILE A 8 25.79 18.83 5.64
CA ILE A 8 26.25 18.20 6.89
C ILE A 8 25.27 17.08 7.23
N LEU A 9 25.66 15.87 6.84
CA LEU A 9 25.15 14.64 7.39
C LEU A 9 25.87 14.40 8.72
N LEU A 10 25.22 14.70 9.84
CA LEU A 10 25.71 14.31 11.16
C LEU A 10 24.77 13.26 11.78
N LEU A 11 25.04 12.00 11.50
CA LEU A 11 24.38 10.87 12.16
C LEU A 11 25.26 10.40 13.32
N VAL A 12 24.92 10.83 14.54
CA VAL A 12 25.48 10.27 15.78
C VAL A 12 24.33 9.93 16.72
N MET A 13 24.11 8.64 16.97
CA MET A 13 23.29 8.16 18.07
C MET A 13 24.12 8.16 19.36
N THR A 14 23.66 8.84 20.41
CA THR A 14 23.95 8.45 21.81
C THR A 14 22.80 8.86 22.74
N SER A 15 22.28 7.87 23.48
CA SER A 15 21.65 7.99 24.81
C SER A 15 20.72 9.20 25.09
N THR A 16 19.42 8.94 24.97
CA THR A 16 18.38 9.27 25.96
C THR A 16 18.76 10.14 27.16
N THR A 17 18.06 11.26 27.32
CA THR A 17 17.38 11.53 28.59
C THR A 17 15.88 11.50 28.36
N PHE A 18 15.20 10.56 29.01
CA PHE A 18 13.74 10.60 29.10
C PHE A 18 13.36 11.74 30.03
N ALA A 19 12.92 12.87 29.47
CA ALA A 19 11.96 13.73 30.15
C ALA A 19 10.59 13.03 30.17
N GLN A 20 10.50 11.86 30.82
CA GLN A 20 9.21 11.36 31.28
C GLN A 20 8.72 12.34 32.34
N ILE A 21 7.89 13.28 31.93
CA ILE A 21 6.92 13.88 32.84
C ILE A 21 6.01 12.72 33.25
N SER A 22 6.30 12.17 34.43
CA SER A 22 5.56 11.08 35.07
C SER A 22 4.18 11.59 35.49
N LYS A 23 3.31 11.76 34.50
CA LYS A 23 1.87 11.97 34.66
C LYS A 23 1.25 10.63 35.08
N MET A 24 1.56 10.23 36.31
CA MET A 24 1.25 8.90 36.83
C MET A 24 -0.26 8.64 36.77
N ASP A 25 -0.58 7.47 36.23
CA ASP A 25 -1.70 6.61 36.61
C ASP A 25 -3.00 7.34 36.91
N ARG A 26 -3.64 7.82 35.84
CA ARG A 26 -4.96 8.46 35.90
C ARG A 26 -6.06 7.54 36.43
N TYR A 27 -5.82 6.24 36.55
CA TYR A 27 -6.65 5.29 37.29
C TYR A 27 -5.75 4.39 38.15
N LEU A 28 -6.13 4.20 39.41
CA LEU A 28 -5.53 3.25 40.34
C LEU A 28 -6.62 2.42 41.03
N MET A 29 -6.26 1.23 41.48
CA MET A 29 -7.15 0.28 42.15
C MET A 29 -7.05 0.43 43.67
N ALA A 30 -8.20 0.45 44.35
CA ALA A 30 -8.27 0.41 45.81
C ALA A 30 -7.77 -0.94 46.35
N THR A 31 -6.60 -0.96 47.01
CA THR A 31 -6.01 -2.19 47.59
C THR A 31 -6.66 -2.61 48.90
N ALA A 32 -7.36 -1.69 49.55
CA ALA A 32 -8.22 -1.91 50.71
C ALA A 32 -9.46 -1.00 50.60
N LYS A 33 -10.37 -1.05 51.58
CA LYS A 33 -11.48 -0.09 51.67
C LYS A 33 -10.92 1.33 51.84
N LEU A 34 -11.30 2.26 50.96
CA LEU A 34 -10.95 3.68 51.09
C LEU A 34 -12.08 4.46 51.73
N GLU A 35 -11.71 5.45 52.54
CA GLU A 35 -12.60 6.50 53.02
C GLU A 35 -12.35 7.75 52.18
N LEU A 36 -13.33 8.14 51.35
CA LEU A 36 -13.28 9.37 50.59
C LEU A 36 -13.65 10.54 51.51
N ARG A 37 -12.72 11.48 51.70
CA ARG A 37 -12.85 12.58 52.68
C ARG A 37 -12.87 13.97 52.03
N THR A 38 -13.40 14.96 52.75
CA THR A 38 -13.50 16.36 52.27
C THR A 38 -12.15 17.06 52.12
N GLY A 39 -11.10 16.59 52.81
CA GLY A 39 -9.75 17.15 52.77
C GLY A 39 -8.66 16.11 53.10
N PRO A 40 -7.38 16.46 52.91
CA PRO A 40 -6.25 15.55 53.12
C PRO A 40 -5.92 15.41 54.62
N GLY A 41 -6.57 14.46 55.29
CA GLY A 41 -6.28 14.14 56.70
C GLY A 41 -7.40 13.36 57.40
N ALA A 42 -7.04 12.67 58.49
CA ALA A 42 -8.00 11.88 59.29
C ALA A 42 -9.05 12.74 60.03
N ASN A 43 -8.84 14.05 60.12
CA ASN A 43 -9.74 15.01 60.78
C ASN A 43 -10.81 15.58 59.83
N PHE A 44 -10.80 15.22 58.54
CA PHE A 44 -11.79 15.67 57.55
C PHE A 44 -12.92 14.65 57.38
N ASP A 45 -14.16 15.15 57.24
CA ASP A 45 -15.37 14.33 57.15
C ASP A 45 -15.32 13.31 56.00
N ILE A 46 -15.85 12.11 56.26
CA ILE A 46 -16.02 11.05 55.26
C ILE A 46 -17.30 11.31 54.47
N ILE A 47 -17.20 11.43 53.14
CA ILE A 47 -18.31 11.66 52.20
C ILE A 47 -18.72 10.39 51.44
N ALA A 48 -17.85 9.39 51.35
CA ALA A 48 -18.20 8.06 50.85
C ALA A 48 -17.20 7.00 51.32
N GLU A 49 -17.64 5.75 51.38
CA GLU A 49 -16.73 4.61 51.36
C GLU A 49 -16.56 4.08 49.94
N ILE A 50 -15.36 3.59 49.63
CA ILE A 50 -14.99 3.00 48.34
C ILE A 50 -14.50 1.57 48.63
N PRO A 51 -15.19 0.52 48.14
CA PRO A 51 -14.76 -0.86 48.35
C PRO A 51 -13.37 -1.16 47.79
N GLN A 52 -12.65 -2.10 48.43
CA GLN A 52 -11.48 -2.75 47.85
C GLN A 52 -11.83 -3.32 46.47
N GLY A 53 -10.91 -3.23 45.50
CA GLY A 53 -11.16 -3.61 44.12
C GLY A 53 -11.99 -2.59 43.32
N THR A 54 -12.24 -1.40 43.85
CA THR A 54 -12.81 -0.29 43.05
C THR A 54 -11.69 0.50 42.37
N GLN A 55 -11.78 0.66 41.05
CA GLN A 55 -10.91 1.55 40.28
C GLN A 55 -11.35 3.02 40.49
N VAL A 56 -10.41 3.88 40.90
CA VAL A 56 -10.65 5.31 41.12
C VAL A 56 -9.79 6.16 40.19
N TYR A 57 -10.35 7.25 39.68
CA TYR A 57 -9.62 8.20 38.85
C TYR A 57 -8.78 9.13 39.74
N VAL A 58 -7.45 9.17 39.56
CA VAL A 58 -6.57 10.07 40.32
C VAL A 58 -6.52 11.44 39.64
N ILE A 59 -6.95 12.48 40.36
CA ILE A 59 -6.96 13.87 39.91
C ILE A 59 -5.59 14.52 40.13
N SER A 60 -5.03 14.34 41.34
CA SER A 60 -3.74 14.88 41.77
C SER A 60 -3.25 14.15 43.02
N SER A 61 -1.93 14.10 43.23
CA SER A 61 -1.26 13.48 44.37
C SER A 61 -0.23 14.44 44.99
N GLY A 62 0.32 14.07 46.16
CA GLY A 62 1.33 14.88 46.86
C GLY A 62 0.79 15.75 48.00
N TYR A 63 -0.43 15.51 48.48
CA TYR A 63 -0.98 16.15 49.69
C TYR A 63 -0.51 15.39 50.94
N GLY A 64 0.81 15.22 51.09
CA GLY A 64 1.39 14.22 51.98
C GLY A 64 0.97 12.81 51.55
N ASP A 65 0.50 12.00 52.50
CA ASP A 65 0.00 10.65 52.25
C ASP A 65 -1.30 10.59 51.43
N TRP A 66 -1.88 11.74 51.03
CA TRP A 66 -3.19 11.82 50.40
C TRP A 66 -3.13 12.14 48.90
N SER A 67 -4.00 11.46 48.15
CA SER A 67 -4.30 11.74 46.75
C SER A 67 -5.76 12.15 46.62
N THR A 68 -6.06 13.11 45.76
CA THR A 68 -7.45 13.45 45.43
C THR A 68 -7.93 12.65 44.22
N VAL A 69 -9.11 12.06 44.37
CA VAL A 69 -9.71 11.13 43.42
C VAL A 69 -11.14 11.54 43.04
N GLN A 70 -11.56 11.14 41.85
CA GLN A 70 -12.93 11.25 41.37
C GLN A 70 -13.63 9.89 41.49
N HIS A 71 -14.80 9.90 42.12
CA HIS A 71 -15.64 8.72 42.38
C HIS A 71 -17.11 9.06 42.10
N LYS A 72 -17.97 8.05 41.92
CA LYS A 72 -19.41 8.22 41.62
C LYS A 72 -20.18 9.08 42.65
N ASN A 73 -19.72 9.11 43.91
CA ASN A 73 -20.33 9.89 45.00
C ASN A 73 -19.73 11.31 45.14
N GLY A 74 -18.80 11.71 44.27
CA GLY A 74 -18.14 13.01 44.30
C GLY A 74 -16.61 12.94 44.20
N ASN A 75 -15.97 14.10 44.23
CA ASN A 75 -14.51 14.23 44.32
C ASN A 75 -14.12 14.39 45.80
N GLY A 76 -12.99 13.82 46.21
CA GLY A 76 -12.47 13.95 47.57
C GLY A 76 -11.04 13.44 47.69
N PHE A 77 -10.58 13.17 48.91
CA PHE A 77 -9.23 12.71 49.23
C PHE A 77 -9.25 11.28 49.79
N VAL A 78 -8.27 10.47 49.41
CA VAL A 78 -8.03 9.10 49.90
C VAL A 78 -6.54 8.91 50.19
N GLN A 79 -6.19 7.90 50.99
CA GLN A 79 -4.78 7.57 51.27
C GLN A 79 -4.10 6.95 50.04
N THR A 80 -2.99 7.54 49.61
CA THR A 80 -2.21 7.13 48.43
C THR A 80 -1.64 5.72 48.58
N GLN A 81 -1.25 5.32 49.80
CA GLN A 81 -0.75 3.96 50.09
C GLN A 81 -1.78 2.84 49.86
N LEU A 82 -3.07 3.19 49.76
CA LEU A 82 -4.16 2.25 49.48
C LEU A 82 -4.56 2.22 48.00
N LEU A 83 -3.74 2.82 47.13
CA LEU A 83 -3.90 2.85 45.68
C LEU A 83 -2.74 2.11 45.00
N ALA A 84 -3.04 1.14 44.12
CA ALA A 84 -2.03 0.43 43.33
C ALA A 84 -2.39 0.44 41.84
N GLN A 85 -1.38 0.30 40.97
CA GLN A 85 -1.61 0.03 39.55
C GLN A 85 -2.27 -1.34 39.41
N ASP A 86 -3.29 -1.44 38.55
CA ASP A 86 -3.81 -2.76 38.15
C ASP A 86 -2.78 -3.43 37.22
N SER A 87 -1.99 -4.32 37.81
CA SER A 87 -0.97 -5.07 37.08
C SER A 87 -1.56 -6.00 36.04
N SER A 88 -2.81 -6.48 36.20
CA SER A 88 -3.46 -7.40 35.26
C SER A 88 -3.84 -6.70 33.96
N ILE A 89 -4.39 -5.48 34.04
CA ILE A 89 -4.71 -4.65 32.86
C ILE A 89 -3.41 -4.21 32.17
N ALA A 90 -2.38 -3.82 32.94
CA ALA A 90 -1.07 -3.48 32.39
C ALA A 90 -0.33 -4.68 31.77
N GLU A 91 -0.56 -5.91 32.25
CA GLU A 91 -0.07 -7.16 31.65
C GLU A 91 -0.83 -7.48 30.36
N ALA A 92 -2.16 -7.40 30.38
CA ALA A 92 -3.01 -7.63 29.21
C ALA A 92 -2.70 -6.65 28.07
N GLU A 93 -2.49 -5.36 28.37
CA GLU A 93 -2.11 -4.37 27.35
C GLU A 93 -0.69 -4.63 26.79
N ARG A 94 0.27 -5.03 27.64
CA ARG A 94 1.61 -5.46 27.20
C ARG A 94 1.55 -6.72 26.32
N ALA A 95 0.72 -7.70 26.69
CA ALA A 95 0.51 -8.92 25.93
C ALA A 95 -0.15 -8.65 24.58
N ALA A 96 -1.18 -7.79 24.53
CA ALA A 96 -1.85 -7.39 23.29
C ALA A 96 -0.89 -6.62 22.36
N LYS A 97 -0.09 -5.69 22.90
CA LYS A 97 0.96 -4.98 22.15
C LYS A 97 2.03 -5.94 21.61
N ALA A 98 2.45 -6.93 22.41
CA ALA A 98 3.40 -7.95 21.97
C ALA A 98 2.82 -8.89 20.90
N ALA A 99 1.53 -9.25 20.98
CA ALA A 99 0.83 -10.05 19.98
C ALA A 99 0.72 -9.31 18.64
N GLU A 100 0.29 -8.03 18.66
CA GLU A 100 0.18 -7.23 17.44
C GLU A 100 1.57 -6.91 16.85
N ALA A 101 2.61 -6.71 17.68
CA ALA A 101 3.99 -6.60 17.20
C ALA A 101 4.48 -7.88 16.49
N ARG A 102 4.21 -9.07 17.06
CA ARG A 102 4.52 -10.37 16.44
C ARG A 102 3.76 -10.59 15.14
N LYS A 103 2.47 -10.26 15.10
CA LYS A 103 1.61 -10.31 13.90
C LYS A 103 2.12 -9.39 12.79
N ASN A 104 2.57 -8.18 13.11
CA ASN A 104 3.17 -7.27 12.13
C ASN A 104 4.54 -7.75 11.65
N ALA A 105 5.39 -8.28 12.54
CA ALA A 105 6.66 -8.88 12.15
C ALA A 105 6.45 -10.08 11.20
N ALA A 106 5.49 -10.97 11.50
CA ALA A 106 5.12 -12.08 10.63
C ALA A 106 4.57 -11.62 9.27
N ARG A 107 3.74 -10.55 9.24
CA ARG A 107 3.25 -9.94 8.00
C ARG A 107 4.40 -9.38 7.14
N MET A 108 5.33 -8.64 7.74
CA MET A 108 6.49 -8.09 7.01
C MET A 108 7.39 -9.21 6.48
N ALA A 109 7.66 -10.25 7.28
CA ALA A 109 8.44 -11.41 6.85
C ALA A 109 7.76 -12.19 5.71
N ALA A 110 6.43 -12.30 5.72
CA ALA A 110 5.67 -12.90 4.62
C ALA A 110 5.70 -12.03 3.34
N GLU A 111 5.56 -10.71 3.46
CA GLU A 111 5.66 -9.78 2.33
C GLU A 111 7.07 -9.78 1.71
N GLU A 112 8.12 -9.86 2.53
CA GLU A 112 9.51 -10.01 2.09
C GLU A 112 9.76 -11.38 1.42
N ALA A 113 9.23 -12.47 1.98
CA ALA A 113 9.34 -13.81 1.39
C ALA A 113 8.63 -13.92 0.03
N ILE A 114 7.43 -13.33 -0.11
CA ILE A 114 6.71 -13.24 -1.39
C ILE A 114 7.54 -12.47 -2.42
N LYS A 115 8.05 -11.29 -2.04
CA LYS A 115 8.89 -10.46 -2.91
C LYS A 115 10.19 -11.16 -3.34
N ALA A 116 10.80 -11.94 -2.43
CA ALA A 116 11.98 -12.75 -2.74
C ALA A 116 11.65 -13.89 -3.72
N ALA A 117 10.50 -14.56 -3.55
CA ALA A 117 10.03 -15.59 -4.48
C ALA A 117 9.70 -15.03 -5.87
N GLU A 118 9.10 -13.84 -5.97
CA GLU A 118 8.87 -13.14 -7.24
C GLU A 118 10.19 -12.76 -7.93
N ALA A 119 11.16 -12.20 -7.18
CA ALA A 119 12.48 -11.88 -7.71
C ALA A 119 13.21 -13.13 -8.23
N ALA A 120 13.16 -14.24 -7.48
CA ALA A 120 13.73 -15.53 -7.91
C ALA A 120 13.05 -16.07 -9.18
N LYS A 121 11.72 -15.96 -9.30
CA LYS A 121 10.96 -16.34 -10.49
C LYS A 121 11.36 -15.52 -11.73
N ILE A 122 11.57 -14.21 -11.57
CA ILE A 122 12.04 -13.32 -12.64
C ILE A 122 13.46 -13.72 -13.07
N ALA A 123 14.38 -13.91 -12.11
CA ALA A 123 15.76 -14.31 -12.39
C ALA A 123 15.85 -15.67 -13.09
N ALA A 124 15.05 -16.66 -12.66
CA ALA A 124 14.97 -17.96 -13.31
C ALA A 124 14.43 -17.88 -14.75
N ALA A 125 13.41 -17.04 -15.00
CA ALA A 125 12.89 -16.81 -16.34
C ALA A 125 13.91 -16.11 -17.27
N GLU A 126 14.71 -15.19 -16.75
CA GLU A 126 15.80 -14.55 -17.50
C GLU A 126 16.94 -15.54 -17.80
N ALA A 127 17.33 -16.37 -16.83
CA ALA A 127 18.33 -17.42 -17.01
C ALA A 127 17.89 -18.44 -18.08
N ALA A 128 16.64 -18.88 -18.06
CA ALA A 128 16.07 -19.78 -19.08
C ALA A 128 16.12 -19.15 -20.48
N ARG A 129 15.74 -17.87 -20.63
CA ARG A 129 15.86 -17.15 -21.91
C ARG A 129 17.29 -17.08 -22.43
N LYS A 130 18.28 -16.83 -21.56
CA LYS A 130 19.70 -16.82 -21.91
C LYS A 130 20.20 -18.21 -22.33
N ALA A 131 19.76 -19.27 -21.66
CA ALA A 131 20.10 -20.64 -22.01
C ALA A 131 19.58 -21.02 -23.41
N ILE A 132 18.31 -20.71 -23.71
CA ILE A 132 17.70 -20.95 -25.03
C ILE A 132 18.45 -20.19 -26.13
N ALA A 133 18.69 -18.88 -25.96
CA ALA A 133 19.40 -18.07 -26.96
C ALA A 133 20.86 -18.51 -27.19
N ASN A 134 21.51 -19.13 -26.19
CA ASN A 134 22.83 -19.75 -26.34
C ASN A 134 22.75 -21.08 -27.09
N ALA A 135 21.75 -21.92 -26.81
CA ALA A 135 21.54 -23.18 -27.52
C ALA A 135 21.20 -22.95 -29.01
N GLU A 136 20.33 -21.98 -29.32
CA GLU A 136 20.05 -21.54 -30.70
C GLU A 136 21.31 -21.06 -31.43
N ARG A 137 22.22 -20.38 -30.73
CA ARG A 137 23.50 -19.94 -31.30
C ARG A 137 24.41 -21.13 -31.58
N GLN A 138 24.51 -22.10 -30.67
CA GLN A 138 25.30 -23.31 -30.88
C GLN A 138 24.76 -24.17 -32.01
N LEU A 139 23.43 -24.34 -32.12
CA LEU A 139 22.80 -25.05 -33.23
C LEU A 139 23.16 -24.40 -34.58
N ARG A 140 23.01 -23.06 -34.70
CA ARG A 140 23.34 -22.33 -35.93
C ARG A 140 24.83 -22.40 -36.29
N LEU A 141 25.72 -22.47 -35.30
CA LEU A 141 27.16 -22.69 -35.53
C LEU A 141 27.42 -24.11 -36.05
N ALA A 142 26.83 -25.14 -35.43
CA ALA A 142 26.95 -26.52 -35.88
C ALA A 142 26.36 -26.74 -37.29
N GLU A 143 25.25 -26.08 -37.63
CA GLU A 143 24.68 -26.07 -39.00
C GLU A 143 25.63 -25.41 -40.01
N ALA A 144 26.28 -24.30 -39.63
CA ALA A 144 27.27 -23.61 -40.47
C ALA A 144 28.54 -24.45 -40.67
N GLU A 145 29.03 -25.10 -39.62
CA GLU A 145 30.18 -26.02 -39.67
C GLU A 145 29.86 -27.27 -40.52
N ALA A 146 28.68 -27.86 -40.36
CA ALA A 146 28.25 -29.00 -41.15
C ALA A 146 28.06 -28.66 -42.64
N THR A 147 27.51 -27.49 -42.97
CA THR A 147 27.37 -27.03 -44.36
C THR A 147 28.72 -26.66 -44.99
N ALA A 148 29.66 -26.09 -44.23
CA ALA A 148 31.03 -25.86 -44.69
C ALA A 148 31.75 -27.19 -44.99
N ALA A 149 31.70 -28.17 -44.08
CA ALA A 149 32.29 -29.48 -44.27
C ALA A 149 31.67 -30.23 -45.47
N ALA A 150 30.36 -30.13 -45.67
CA ALA A 150 29.68 -30.70 -46.84
C ALA A 150 30.12 -30.05 -48.15
N ALA A 151 30.31 -28.72 -48.17
CA ALA A 151 30.82 -27.99 -49.33
C ALA A 151 32.28 -28.38 -49.66
N GLU A 152 33.13 -28.53 -48.65
CA GLU A 152 34.53 -28.96 -48.81
C GLU A 152 34.61 -30.41 -49.34
N ALA A 153 33.80 -31.33 -48.80
CA ALA A 153 33.69 -32.69 -49.30
C ALA A 153 33.18 -32.75 -50.75
N ALA A 154 32.22 -31.88 -51.12
CA ALA A 154 31.75 -31.75 -52.49
C ALA A 154 32.86 -31.25 -53.44
N ALA A 155 33.61 -30.23 -53.03
CA ALA A 155 34.75 -29.70 -53.78
C ALA A 155 35.86 -30.75 -53.95
N ALA A 156 36.18 -31.52 -52.92
CA ALA A 156 37.14 -32.63 -52.99
C ALA A 156 36.70 -33.71 -53.99
N ASN A 157 35.40 -34.05 -54.04
CA ASN A 157 34.87 -35.02 -55.00
C ASN A 157 34.79 -34.47 -56.44
N GLN A 158 34.52 -33.17 -56.62
CA GLN A 158 34.65 -32.51 -57.92
C GLN A 158 36.10 -32.54 -58.41
N ASN A 159 37.08 -32.25 -57.54
CA ASN A 159 38.50 -32.28 -57.88
C ASN A 159 38.99 -33.68 -58.28
N LYS A 160 38.56 -34.74 -57.56
CA LYS A 160 38.81 -36.14 -57.98
C LYS A 160 38.23 -36.43 -59.36
N THR A 161 36.96 -36.10 -59.58
CA THR A 161 36.27 -36.29 -60.86
C THR A 161 36.98 -35.53 -62.01
N ALA A 162 37.47 -34.32 -61.75
CA ALA A 162 38.21 -33.52 -62.72
C ALA A 162 39.59 -34.11 -63.04
N ALA A 163 40.32 -34.62 -62.04
CA ALA A 163 41.59 -35.31 -62.24
C ALA A 163 41.42 -36.61 -63.07
N GLU A 164 40.37 -37.39 -62.79
CA GLU A 164 40.08 -38.63 -63.52
C GLU A 164 39.65 -38.34 -64.97
N ARG A 165 38.83 -37.31 -65.21
CA ARG A 165 38.54 -36.82 -66.57
C ARG A 165 39.79 -36.37 -67.32
N ARG A 166 40.74 -35.69 -66.67
CA ARG A 166 42.02 -35.31 -67.28
C ARG A 166 42.85 -36.53 -67.65
N ARG A 167 42.98 -37.52 -66.76
CA ARG A 167 43.69 -38.78 -67.03
C ARG A 167 43.06 -39.58 -68.19
N LEU A 168 41.73 -39.59 -68.28
CA LEU A 168 41.02 -40.23 -69.40
C LEU A 168 41.23 -39.47 -70.72
N ALA A 169 41.26 -38.13 -70.70
CA ALA A 169 41.60 -37.33 -71.87
C ALA A 169 43.05 -37.55 -72.32
N GLU A 170 44.00 -37.62 -71.39
CA GLU A 170 45.42 -37.90 -71.65
C GLU A 170 45.63 -39.33 -72.20
N LEU A 171 44.88 -40.32 -71.71
CA LEU A 171 44.85 -41.67 -72.29
C LEU A 171 44.26 -41.69 -73.70
N ALA A 172 43.17 -40.95 -73.95
CA ALA A 172 42.59 -40.83 -75.29
C ALA A 172 43.51 -40.07 -76.26
N GLU A 173 44.22 -39.05 -75.79
CA GLU A 173 45.18 -38.27 -76.57
C GLU A 173 46.45 -39.07 -76.87
N THR A 174 46.97 -39.85 -75.92
CA THR A 174 48.10 -40.76 -76.17
C THR A 174 47.72 -41.95 -77.06
N GLN A 175 46.51 -42.51 -76.93
CA GLN A 175 45.98 -43.49 -77.90
C GLN A 175 45.86 -42.88 -79.29
N LYS A 176 45.27 -41.69 -79.42
CA LYS A 176 45.14 -40.99 -80.70
C LYS A 176 46.50 -40.59 -81.28
N ALA A 177 47.47 -40.22 -80.45
CA ALA A 177 48.83 -39.93 -80.89
C ALA A 177 49.58 -41.21 -81.33
N LEU A 178 49.29 -42.36 -80.72
CA LEU A 178 49.80 -43.67 -81.15
C LEU A 178 49.16 -44.12 -82.47
N GLU A 179 47.84 -43.96 -82.62
CA GLU A 179 47.14 -44.18 -83.89
C GLU A 179 47.64 -43.23 -84.97
N GLU A 180 47.85 -41.94 -84.66
CA GLU A 180 48.37 -40.96 -85.62
C GLU A 180 49.86 -41.20 -85.92
N ALA A 181 50.66 -41.71 -84.98
CA ALA A 181 52.02 -42.17 -85.26
C ALA A 181 52.02 -43.37 -86.22
N ASN A 182 51.19 -44.38 -85.95
CA ASN A 182 50.98 -45.52 -86.86
C ASN A 182 50.39 -45.10 -88.21
N LYS A 183 49.62 -44.00 -88.26
CA LYS A 183 49.11 -43.42 -89.49
C LYS A 183 50.14 -42.56 -90.22
N ARG A 184 51.09 -41.94 -89.52
CA ARG A 184 52.23 -41.19 -90.08
C ARG A 184 53.34 -42.12 -90.59
N THR A 185 53.46 -43.34 -90.07
CA THR A 185 54.29 -44.40 -90.68
C THR A 185 53.63 -45.05 -91.91
N LEU A 186 52.34 -44.79 -92.15
CA LEU A 186 51.58 -45.31 -93.30
C LEU A 186 51.11 -44.23 -94.30
N SER A 187 51.18 -42.94 -93.96
CA SER A 187 50.61 -41.86 -94.79
C SER A 187 51.26 -40.50 -94.54
N ASN A 188 51.52 -39.78 -95.63
CA ASN A 188 52.29 -38.55 -95.69
C ASN A 188 51.40 -37.37 -96.12
N GLY A 189 51.08 -36.41 -95.22
CA GLY A 189 50.61 -35.06 -95.61
C GLY A 189 49.49 -34.34 -94.83
N LYS A 190 49.85 -33.20 -94.21
CA LYS A 190 49.31 -31.82 -94.47
C LYS A 190 47.90 -31.33 -93.96
N SER A 191 47.87 -30.80 -92.72
CA SER A 191 47.39 -29.43 -92.30
C SER A 191 45.88 -28.99 -92.11
N GLY A 192 45.51 -28.43 -90.92
CA GLY A 192 44.41 -27.43 -90.67
C GLY A 192 43.30 -27.78 -89.60
N ARG A 193 42.42 -26.89 -89.05
CA ARG A 193 42.40 -25.41 -88.76
C ARG A 193 41.11 -24.92 -87.97
N THR A 194 41.18 -23.82 -87.20
CA THR A 194 40.10 -22.78 -86.85
C THR A 194 39.17 -22.89 -85.58
N GLN A 195 38.26 -21.90 -85.35
CA GLN A 195 37.79 -21.28 -84.05
C GLN A 195 36.33 -20.69 -84.09
N ILE A 196 35.61 -20.39 -82.97
CA ILE A 196 34.43 -19.44 -82.84
C ILE A 196 33.99 -19.05 -81.36
N GLU A 197 33.09 -18.04 -81.16
CA GLU A 197 32.71 -17.26 -79.90
C GLU A 197 31.35 -17.69 -79.19
N SER A 198 30.57 -16.99 -78.30
CA SER A 198 30.33 -15.59 -77.76
C SER A 198 29.38 -15.64 -76.48
N SER A 199 28.73 -14.64 -75.77
CA SER A 199 28.77 -13.16 -75.48
C SER A 199 27.66 -12.69 -74.43
N THR A 200 27.59 -11.40 -73.99
CA THR A 200 26.46 -10.61 -73.31
C THR A 200 26.06 -10.82 -71.80
N ALA A 201 25.39 -9.91 -71.01
CA ALA A 201 25.15 -8.43 -70.95
C ALA A 201 24.51 -7.95 -69.58
N SER A 202 24.32 -6.62 -69.30
CA SER A 202 23.69 -6.04 -68.06
C SER A 202 23.15 -4.56 -68.21
N ALA A 203 22.29 -4.04 -67.29
CA ALA A 203 21.65 -2.69 -67.36
C ALA A 203 21.11 -2.08 -66.01
N GLY A 204 20.76 -0.77 -65.95
CA GLY A 204 20.13 -0.09 -64.78
C GLY A 204 19.76 1.43 -64.94
N LYS A 205 19.08 2.04 -63.93
CA LYS A 205 18.73 3.48 -63.65
C LYS A 205 18.08 3.59 -62.23
N SER A 206 17.97 4.67 -61.42
CA SER A 206 18.10 6.16 -61.48
C SER A 206 16.77 6.95 -61.67
N ALA A 207 16.43 8.06 -60.96
CA ALA A 207 16.99 8.80 -59.79
C ALA A 207 16.02 9.93 -59.25
N ASN A 208 16.42 10.74 -58.22
CA ASN A 208 15.86 12.04 -57.73
C ASN A 208 14.53 12.05 -56.90
N SER A 209 14.15 13.10 -56.12
CA SER A 209 14.82 14.25 -55.44
C SER A 209 13.86 14.92 -54.40
N SER A 210 14.33 15.87 -53.57
CA SER A 210 13.59 16.48 -52.44
C SER A 210 13.45 18.02 -52.50
N THR A 211 12.44 18.59 -51.83
CA THR A 211 12.42 19.99 -51.32
C THR A 211 11.32 20.12 -50.23
N ALA A 212 11.57 20.90 -49.17
CA ALA A 212 10.63 21.13 -48.07
C ALA A 212 10.28 22.62 -47.90
N ARG A 213 9.20 22.93 -47.16
CA ARG A 213 8.86 24.28 -46.68
C ARG A 213 8.38 24.23 -45.24
N ASN A 214 8.93 25.10 -44.38
CA ASN A 214 8.51 25.24 -42.99
C ASN A 214 7.23 26.07 -42.85
N ARG A 215 6.45 25.81 -41.79
CA ARG A 215 5.35 26.69 -41.33
C ARG A 215 5.40 26.76 -39.81
N ALA A 216 5.48 27.98 -39.25
CA ALA A 216 5.46 28.17 -37.81
C ALA A 216 4.10 27.79 -37.20
N LYS A 217 4.11 27.21 -36.01
CA LYS A 217 2.91 26.76 -35.29
C LYS A 217 2.71 27.62 -34.03
N ALA A 218 1.53 28.19 -33.86
CA ALA A 218 1.20 29.01 -32.70
C ALA A 218 1.18 28.19 -31.40
N ALA A 219 1.51 28.83 -30.27
CA ALA A 219 1.44 28.21 -28.95
C ALA A 219 -0.02 28.01 -28.49
N PRO A 220 -0.36 26.90 -27.81
CA PRO A 220 -1.71 26.63 -27.34
C PRO A 220 -2.09 27.51 -26.14
N SER A 221 -3.30 28.04 -26.14
CA SER A 221 -3.89 28.74 -25.00
C SER A 221 -4.22 27.78 -23.86
N LYS A 222 -3.84 28.16 -22.63
CA LYS A 222 -3.91 27.28 -21.46
C LYS A 222 -5.26 27.39 -20.74
N LEU A 223 -6.21 26.54 -21.10
CA LEU A 223 -7.47 26.35 -20.37
C LEU A 223 -7.19 25.73 -18.98
N THR A 224 -7.01 26.57 -17.97
CA THR A 224 -6.97 26.13 -16.56
C THR A 224 -8.39 25.91 -16.05
N ARG A 225 -8.82 24.65 -16.01
CA ARG A 225 -10.05 24.24 -15.32
C ARG A 225 -9.91 24.54 -13.82
N GLU A 226 -10.66 25.51 -13.33
CA GLU A 226 -10.71 25.80 -11.89
C GLU A 226 -11.27 24.60 -11.12
N SER A 227 -10.71 24.34 -9.93
CA SER A 227 -11.16 23.25 -9.07
C SER A 227 -12.38 23.67 -8.25
N LYS A 228 -13.40 22.81 -8.17
CA LYS A 228 -14.58 22.96 -7.26
C LYS A 228 -14.17 23.39 -5.84
N PHE A 229 -12.99 22.96 -5.40
CA PHE A 229 -12.46 23.17 -4.07
C PHE A 229 -11.26 24.13 -4.02
N ALA A 230 -11.08 25.00 -5.02
CA ALA A 230 -9.94 25.94 -5.07
C ALA A 230 -9.95 26.93 -3.89
N SER A 231 -11.11 27.52 -3.58
CA SER A 231 -11.34 28.46 -2.48
C SER A 231 -11.50 27.81 -1.10
N TRP A 232 -11.55 26.48 -1.02
CA TRP A 232 -11.73 25.75 0.24
C TRP A 232 -10.39 25.58 0.96
N GLU A 233 -10.38 25.72 2.28
CA GLU A 233 -9.15 25.61 3.08
C GLU A 233 -8.84 24.14 3.38
N LYS A 234 -7.61 23.69 3.12
CA LYS A 234 -7.17 22.33 3.54
C LYS A 234 -6.92 22.34 5.04
N LYS A 235 -7.52 21.40 5.77
CA LYS A 235 -7.22 21.15 7.19
C LYS A 235 -6.43 19.86 7.35
N THR A 236 -5.80 19.72 8.50
CA THR A 236 -5.16 18.48 8.96
C THR A 236 -5.56 18.26 10.41
N TYR A 237 -5.92 17.01 10.72
CA TYR A 237 -6.39 16.58 12.03
C TYR A 237 -5.57 15.37 12.48
N ARG A 238 -5.39 15.25 13.80
CA ARG A 238 -4.88 14.05 14.45
C ARG A 238 -5.99 13.02 14.56
N THR A 239 -5.62 11.76 14.63
CA THR A 239 -6.56 10.68 14.94
C THR A 239 -7.20 10.93 16.31
N GLY A 240 -8.53 10.94 16.35
CA GLY A 240 -9.36 11.27 17.50
C GLY A 240 -9.89 12.72 17.56
N ASP A 241 -9.38 13.65 16.75
CA ASP A 241 -9.89 15.03 16.69
C ASP A 241 -11.30 15.08 16.06
N THR A 242 -12.18 15.95 16.56
CA THR A 242 -13.41 16.33 15.83
C THR A 242 -13.10 17.44 14.81
N PRO A 243 -13.43 17.30 13.51
CA PRO A 243 -13.21 18.35 12.51
C PRO A 243 -13.93 19.67 12.83
N LYS A 244 -13.32 20.80 12.47
CA LYS A 244 -13.83 22.15 12.78
C LYS A 244 -15.12 22.51 12.04
N SER A 245 -15.47 21.82 10.94
CA SER A 245 -16.82 21.86 10.36
C SER A 245 -17.91 21.53 11.39
N PHE A 246 -17.59 20.67 12.36
CA PHE A 246 -18.49 20.23 13.42
C PHE A 246 -18.14 20.86 14.79
N ASN A 247 -17.44 22.00 14.85
CA ASN A 247 -16.94 22.57 16.12
C ASN A 247 -18.01 22.92 17.18
N LYS A 248 -19.29 23.05 16.79
CA LYS A 248 -20.41 23.25 17.71
C LYS A 248 -20.85 21.97 18.43
N PHE A 249 -20.47 20.81 17.88
CA PHE A 249 -20.81 19.48 18.38
C PHE A 249 -20.39 19.26 19.85
N LYS A 250 -21.13 18.41 20.56
CA LYS A 250 -20.88 18.00 21.95
C LYS A 250 -21.13 16.49 22.08
N GLY A 251 -20.08 15.71 22.34
CA GLY A 251 -20.20 14.27 22.53
C GLY A 251 -20.90 13.91 23.85
N LYS A 252 -21.77 12.88 23.82
CA LYS A 252 -22.51 12.36 24.98
C LYS A 252 -21.82 11.13 25.58
N PHE A 253 -21.13 11.27 26.70
CA PHE A 253 -20.34 10.20 27.31
C PHE A 253 -21.06 9.59 28.52
N GLU A 254 -20.94 8.28 28.67
CA GLU A 254 -21.53 7.51 29.78
C GLU A 254 -20.44 6.79 30.58
N TYR A 255 -19.84 7.51 31.54
CA TYR A 255 -18.59 7.10 32.20
C TYR A 255 -18.74 5.95 33.21
N LYS A 256 -19.95 5.48 33.50
CA LYS A 256 -20.20 4.22 34.25
C LYS A 256 -20.11 2.96 33.37
N LEU A 257 -19.95 3.09 32.05
CA LEU A 257 -19.75 1.98 31.11
C LEU A 257 -18.35 2.06 30.52
N ASP A 258 -17.50 1.05 30.76
CA ASP A 258 -16.24 0.87 30.01
C ASP A 258 -16.47 0.04 28.75
N ASN A 259 -17.30 0.58 27.86
CA ASN A 259 -17.47 0.08 26.51
C ASN A 259 -16.64 0.88 25.49
N TYR A 260 -16.40 0.26 24.33
CA TYR A 260 -15.79 0.93 23.19
C TYR A 260 -16.26 0.43 21.83
N LEU A 261 -16.17 1.33 20.84
CA LEU A 261 -16.02 1.00 19.43
C LEU A 261 -14.54 1.18 19.06
N LYS A 262 -13.88 0.09 18.70
CA LYS A 262 -12.54 0.09 18.09
C LYS A 262 -12.71 0.29 16.59
N ILE A 263 -11.97 1.23 16.00
CA ILE A 263 -12.01 1.51 14.56
C ILE A 263 -10.59 1.38 14.02
N GLU A 264 -10.38 0.49 13.05
CA GLU A 264 -9.09 0.27 12.40
C GLU A 264 -9.16 0.72 10.94
N VAL A 265 -8.34 1.72 10.58
CA VAL A 265 -8.41 2.36 9.27
C VAL A 265 -7.23 1.94 8.41
N GLY A 266 -7.53 1.44 7.22
CA GLY A 266 -6.55 0.93 6.26
C GLY A 266 -5.63 1.99 5.67
N LYS A 267 -4.65 1.55 4.88
CA LYS A 267 -3.54 2.42 4.44
C LYS A 267 -3.93 3.44 3.36
N ASN A 268 -5.02 3.20 2.63
CA ASN A 268 -5.35 3.96 1.42
C ASN A 268 -6.20 5.22 1.69
N THR A 269 -6.88 5.31 2.85
CA THR A 269 -7.93 6.30 3.14
C THR A 269 -7.73 6.99 4.49
N ASP A 270 -8.09 8.27 4.62
CA ASP A 270 -8.44 8.86 5.93
C ASP A 270 -9.97 8.80 6.06
N VAL A 271 -10.51 8.84 7.27
CA VAL A 271 -11.96 8.84 7.50
C VAL A 271 -12.41 9.90 8.49
N VAL A 272 -13.67 10.30 8.38
CA VAL A 272 -14.43 10.94 9.46
C VAL A 272 -15.63 10.06 9.77
N VAL A 273 -15.64 9.47 10.97
CA VAL A 273 -16.72 8.60 11.44
C VAL A 273 -17.61 9.39 12.39
N LYS A 274 -18.91 9.39 12.12
CA LYS A 274 -19.97 9.73 13.07
C LYS A 274 -20.53 8.44 13.66
N LEU A 275 -20.76 8.42 14.97
CA LEU A 275 -21.54 7.37 15.63
C LEU A 275 -22.90 7.97 15.98
N VAL A 276 -23.97 7.39 15.43
CA VAL A 276 -25.33 7.94 15.46
C VAL A 276 -26.22 7.00 16.26
N LYS A 277 -26.88 7.52 17.31
CA LYS A 277 -27.88 6.76 18.07
C LYS A 277 -29.16 6.66 17.25
N MET A 278 -29.71 5.45 17.16
CA MET A 278 -31.01 5.21 16.56
C MET A 278 -32.13 5.69 17.49
N ALA A 279 -33.13 6.35 16.93
CA ALA A 279 -34.35 6.70 17.65
C ALA A 279 -35.38 5.56 17.55
N GLU A 280 -35.91 5.14 18.71
CA GLU A 280 -36.78 3.96 18.92
C GLU A 280 -37.99 3.83 17.97
N ASN A 281 -38.48 4.95 17.41
CA ASN A 281 -39.74 5.00 16.68
C ASN A 281 -39.62 5.63 15.29
N THR A 282 -38.78 6.67 15.12
CA THR A 282 -38.69 7.44 13.87
C THR A 282 -37.27 7.98 13.65
N ARG A 283 -36.63 7.60 12.53
CA ARG A 283 -35.23 7.95 12.21
C ARG A 283 -34.98 9.45 11.91
N ASP A 284 -36.02 10.29 11.92
CA ASP A 284 -35.90 11.75 11.89
C ASP A 284 -35.28 12.34 13.18
N LYS A 285 -35.18 11.53 14.24
CA LYS A 285 -34.63 11.88 15.55
C LYS A 285 -33.32 11.15 15.87
N ASP A 286 -32.73 10.46 14.89
CA ASP A 286 -31.41 9.83 15.03
C ASP A 286 -30.36 10.90 15.42
N GLU A 287 -29.52 10.60 16.40
CA GLU A 287 -28.64 11.60 17.03
C GLU A 287 -27.15 11.22 16.94
N THR A 288 -26.36 12.00 16.22
CA THR A 288 -24.89 11.89 16.27
C THR A 288 -24.38 12.11 17.70
N ILE A 289 -23.77 11.10 18.33
CA ILE A 289 -23.18 11.18 19.69
C ILE A 289 -21.65 11.27 19.72
N ARG A 290 -20.97 11.03 18.59
CA ARG A 290 -19.52 11.19 18.40
C ARG A 290 -19.21 11.58 16.96
N ILE A 291 -18.14 12.36 16.78
CA ILE A 291 -17.54 12.64 15.47
C ILE A 291 -16.02 12.61 15.64
N VAL A 292 -15.33 11.70 14.95
CA VAL A 292 -13.86 11.56 15.00
C VAL A 292 -13.24 11.50 13.61
N TYR A 293 -12.15 12.24 13.41
CA TYR A 293 -11.23 12.08 12.30
C TYR A 293 -10.24 10.95 12.64
N ILE A 294 -9.92 10.09 11.66
CA ILE A 294 -8.93 9.03 11.81
C ILE A 294 -8.05 9.01 10.55
N ASN A 295 -6.73 9.00 10.73
CA ASN A 295 -5.77 8.97 9.62
C ASN A 295 -5.58 7.52 9.10
N SER A 296 -5.15 7.36 7.85
CA SER A 296 -4.79 6.03 7.31
C SER A 296 -3.78 5.28 8.17
N ASN A 297 -3.96 3.97 8.28
CA ASN A 297 -3.10 3.06 9.04
C ASN A 297 -2.99 3.47 10.52
N GLN A 298 -4.12 3.84 11.13
CA GLN A 298 -4.27 4.15 12.55
C GLN A 298 -5.48 3.40 13.15
N THR A 299 -5.45 3.23 14.47
CA THR A 299 -6.55 2.67 15.26
C THR A 299 -7.08 3.75 16.21
N GLN A 300 -8.39 3.95 16.26
CA GLN A 300 -9.05 4.83 17.23
C GLN A 300 -9.99 4.02 18.11
N TYR A 301 -10.13 4.43 19.38
CA TYR A 301 -11.17 3.94 20.28
C TYR A 301 -12.15 5.07 20.56
N ILE A 302 -13.43 4.87 20.25
CA ILE A 302 -14.52 5.65 20.81
C ILE A 302 -14.94 4.95 22.10
N ARG A 303 -14.88 5.63 23.25
CA ARG A 303 -15.16 5.04 24.57
C ARG A 303 -16.38 5.66 25.25
N ASN A 304 -16.89 4.96 26.26
CA ASN A 304 -17.94 5.42 27.19
C ASN A 304 -19.18 5.89 26.42
N ILE A 305 -19.70 5.01 25.57
CA ILE A 305 -20.86 5.24 24.72
C ILE A 305 -22.11 4.88 25.55
N PRO A 306 -23.16 5.71 25.57
CA PRO A 306 -24.40 5.40 26.31
C PRO A 306 -25.09 4.13 25.79
N GLU A 307 -26.01 3.57 26.58
CA GLU A 307 -26.84 2.45 26.14
C GLU A 307 -27.76 2.87 24.98
N GLY A 308 -28.03 1.94 24.06
CA GLY A 308 -28.82 2.17 22.85
C GLY A 308 -28.30 1.38 21.66
N GLU A 309 -29.07 1.40 20.58
CA GLU A 309 -28.65 0.95 19.25
C GLU A 309 -28.00 2.10 18.48
N TYR A 310 -26.95 1.79 17.71
CA TYR A 310 -26.17 2.78 16.97
C TYR A 310 -25.76 2.28 15.59
N TYR A 311 -25.63 3.20 14.63
CA TYR A 311 -24.95 2.94 13.35
C TYR A 311 -23.84 3.98 13.10
N CYS A 312 -22.99 3.69 12.11
CA CYS A 312 -21.96 4.62 11.66
C CYS A 312 -22.36 5.35 10.38
N VAL A 313 -22.06 6.64 10.33
CA VAL A 313 -22.09 7.45 9.10
C VAL A 313 -20.66 7.89 8.82
N ILE A 314 -20.13 7.49 7.66
CA ILE A 314 -18.69 7.50 7.41
C ILE A 314 -18.39 8.30 6.14
N ALA A 315 -17.46 9.25 6.24
CA ALA A 315 -16.80 9.87 5.11
C ALA A 315 -15.41 9.24 4.94
N TYR A 316 -15.06 8.84 3.72
CA TYR A 316 -13.75 8.35 3.34
C TYR A 316 -13.05 9.32 2.38
N GLY A 317 -11.73 9.28 2.35
CA GLY A 317 -10.93 9.79 1.23
C GLY A 317 -9.61 10.40 1.67
N LYS A 318 -9.11 11.36 0.89
CA LYS A 318 -7.88 12.11 1.19
C LYS A 318 -8.05 13.59 0.91
N ASN A 319 -7.20 14.40 1.55
CA ASN A 319 -7.27 15.87 1.55
C ASN A 319 -8.62 16.39 2.06
N TRP A 320 -8.85 16.32 3.36
CA TRP A 320 -9.98 17.01 3.98
C TRP A 320 -9.88 18.52 3.80
N LYS A 321 -10.96 19.13 3.34
CA LYS A 321 -11.10 20.56 3.12
C LYS A 321 -12.38 21.08 3.76
N GLU A 322 -12.33 22.31 4.25
CA GLU A 322 -13.47 22.99 4.87
C GLU A 322 -13.74 24.34 4.19
N THR A 323 -15.01 24.74 4.19
CA THR A 323 -15.46 26.07 3.74
C THR A 323 -16.71 26.50 4.50
N LYS A 324 -17.07 27.79 4.40
CA LYS A 324 -18.30 28.33 4.99
C LYS A 324 -19.34 28.60 3.90
N ILE A 325 -20.45 27.85 3.92
CA ILE A 325 -21.58 27.99 2.99
C ILE A 325 -22.84 28.29 3.81
N SER A 326 -23.57 29.34 3.45
CA SER A 326 -24.83 29.75 4.10
C SER A 326 -24.74 29.80 5.64
N GLY A 327 -23.62 30.29 6.17
CA GLY A 327 -23.36 30.39 7.62
C GLY A 327 -22.86 29.12 8.30
N LYS A 328 -23.20 27.91 7.79
CA LYS A 328 -22.62 26.63 8.24
C LYS A 328 -21.19 26.47 7.72
N VAL A 329 -20.37 25.69 8.42
CA VAL A 329 -19.06 25.23 7.91
C VAL A 329 -19.23 23.79 7.43
N LYS A 330 -19.00 23.53 6.14
CA LYS A 330 -19.02 22.17 5.57
C LYS A 330 -17.60 21.66 5.39
N GLY A 331 -17.40 20.37 5.64
CA GLY A 331 -16.12 19.66 5.50
C GLY A 331 -16.27 18.44 4.60
N VAL A 332 -15.33 18.24 3.67
CA VAL A 332 -15.36 17.17 2.65
C VAL A 332 -13.96 16.64 2.38
N PHE A 333 -13.85 15.37 1.97
CA PHE A 333 -12.66 14.89 1.29
C PHE A 333 -12.67 15.34 -0.18
N THR A 334 -11.49 15.68 -0.73
CA THR A 334 -11.38 16.19 -2.12
C THR A 334 -10.58 15.30 -3.06
N LYS A 335 -10.21 14.09 -2.62
CA LYS A 335 -9.62 13.01 -3.43
C LYS A 335 -10.20 11.68 -2.94
N ASN A 336 -10.61 10.81 -3.86
CA ASN A 336 -11.18 9.48 -3.57
C ASN A 336 -12.26 9.56 -2.47
N ALA A 337 -13.19 10.51 -2.62
CA ALA A 337 -14.19 10.80 -1.60
C ALA A 337 -15.41 9.89 -1.78
N LEU A 338 -15.80 9.21 -0.71
CA LEU A 338 -16.98 8.35 -0.60
C LEU A 338 -17.68 8.67 0.72
N TYR A 339 -19.00 8.54 0.78
CA TYR A 339 -19.78 8.81 1.98
C TYR A 339 -20.92 7.79 2.07
N GLU A 340 -21.03 7.08 3.19
CA GLU A 340 -22.02 6.02 3.39
C GLU A 340 -22.78 6.19 4.72
N ARG A 341 -23.95 5.57 4.81
CA ARG A 341 -24.50 5.08 6.08
C ARG A 341 -24.29 3.57 6.14
N GLY A 342 -23.54 3.11 7.15
CA GLY A 342 -23.40 1.69 7.44
C GLY A 342 -24.74 1.06 7.86
N GLU A 343 -24.93 -0.21 7.53
CA GLU A 343 -26.14 -0.96 7.90
C GLU A 343 -26.01 -1.71 9.23
N ASP A 344 -24.78 -1.96 9.69
CA ASP A 344 -24.50 -2.64 10.95
C ASP A 344 -25.08 -1.87 12.16
N ILE A 345 -25.93 -2.56 12.92
CA ILE A 345 -26.47 -2.05 14.18
C ILE A 345 -25.57 -2.53 15.33
N LEU A 346 -25.01 -1.56 16.05
CA LEU A 346 -24.16 -1.75 17.22
C LEU A 346 -25.01 -1.55 18.49
N ASP A 347 -25.44 -2.65 19.11
CA ASP A 347 -26.23 -2.63 20.34
C ASP A 347 -25.34 -2.52 21.60
N TYR A 348 -25.48 -1.42 22.34
CA TYR A 348 -24.74 -1.16 23.59
C TYR A 348 -25.61 -1.27 24.85
N HIS A 349 -26.81 -1.86 24.80
CA HIS A 349 -27.57 -2.16 26.02
C HIS A 349 -26.83 -3.17 26.90
N THR A 350 -26.77 -2.92 28.21
CA THR A 350 -26.12 -3.84 29.15
C THR A 350 -26.99 -5.05 29.44
N VAL A 351 -26.39 -6.24 29.42
CA VAL A 351 -27.08 -7.51 29.70
C VAL A 351 -26.66 -8.03 31.06
N LYS A 352 -27.62 -8.18 31.98
CA LYS A 352 -27.38 -8.81 33.28
C LYS A 352 -27.34 -10.33 33.11
N THR A 353 -26.27 -10.95 33.57
CA THR A 353 -26.08 -12.40 33.63
C THR A 353 -25.97 -12.84 35.09
N GLU A 354 -25.94 -14.15 35.35
CA GLU A 354 -25.70 -14.67 36.69
C GLU A 354 -24.29 -14.31 37.22
N ASP A 355 -23.32 -14.15 36.30
CA ASP A 355 -21.94 -13.75 36.61
C ASP A 355 -21.73 -12.22 36.76
N GLY A 356 -22.71 -11.38 36.39
CA GLY A 356 -22.61 -9.92 36.53
C GLY A 356 -23.33 -9.08 35.48
N ILE A 357 -22.65 -8.06 34.94
CA ILE A 357 -23.18 -7.16 33.91
C ILE A 357 -22.24 -7.22 32.70
N ASN A 358 -22.74 -7.76 31.58
CA ASN A 358 -22.07 -7.67 30.29
C ASN A 358 -22.24 -6.25 29.73
N VAL A 359 -21.13 -5.66 29.27
CA VAL A 359 -21.02 -4.29 28.77
C VAL A 359 -20.49 -4.37 27.33
N PRO A 360 -21.36 -4.33 26.29
CA PRO A 360 -20.96 -4.62 24.91
C PRO A 360 -19.86 -3.71 24.37
N SER A 361 -18.97 -4.24 23.54
CA SER A 361 -17.93 -3.49 22.82
C SER A 361 -17.65 -4.11 21.46
N PHE A 362 -17.37 -3.28 20.46
CA PHE A 362 -17.34 -3.67 19.05
C PHE A 362 -16.03 -3.26 18.36
N SER A 363 -15.75 -3.88 17.21
CA SER A 363 -14.59 -3.57 16.38
C SER A 363 -15.00 -3.46 14.91
N LEU A 364 -14.61 -2.37 14.26
CA LEU A 364 -14.95 -2.02 12.89
C LEU A 364 -13.66 -1.79 12.07
N SER A 365 -13.58 -2.42 10.90
CA SER A 365 -12.41 -2.36 10.01
C SER A 365 -12.76 -1.63 8.71
N LEU A 366 -12.09 -0.52 8.44
CA LEU A 366 -12.40 0.43 7.37
C LEU A 366 -11.22 0.54 6.39
N ASP A 367 -11.25 -0.17 5.27
CA ASP A 367 -10.23 -0.03 4.21
C ASP A 367 -10.87 0.23 2.84
N LEU A 368 -10.15 0.98 2.01
CA LEU A 368 -10.45 1.13 0.59
C LEU A 368 -9.39 0.38 -0.21
N LEU A 369 -9.78 -0.25 -1.31
CA LEU A 369 -8.84 -0.78 -2.30
C LEU A 369 -7.98 0.36 -2.90
N PRO A 370 -6.80 0.07 -3.48
CA PRO A 370 -5.90 1.09 -4.02
C PRO A 370 -6.50 1.98 -5.13
N ASN A 371 -7.59 1.55 -5.78
CA ASN A 371 -8.36 2.32 -6.75
C ASN A 371 -9.30 3.37 -6.09
N GLY A 372 -9.54 3.29 -4.77
CA GLY A 372 -10.49 4.12 -4.03
C GLY A 372 -11.89 3.52 -3.88
N SER A 373 -12.11 2.28 -4.31
CA SER A 373 -13.35 1.53 -4.07
C SER A 373 -13.37 0.92 -2.67
N LEU A 374 -14.56 0.68 -2.10
CA LEU A 374 -14.73 -0.33 -1.06
C LEU A 374 -14.31 -1.70 -1.63
N GLY A 375 -13.84 -2.59 -0.76
CA GLY A 375 -13.36 -3.94 -1.11
C GLY A 375 -14.39 -5.05 -1.06
N TYR A 376 -15.67 -4.71 -0.83
CA TYR A 376 -16.75 -5.67 -0.67
C TYR A 376 -17.39 -6.02 -2.03
N ASP A 377 -17.88 -7.26 -2.13
CA ASP A 377 -18.55 -7.78 -3.33
C ASP A 377 -19.97 -7.19 -3.44
N ALA A 378 -20.56 -7.25 -4.64
CA ALA A 378 -21.78 -6.52 -5.01
C ALA A 378 -23.08 -7.16 -4.47
N GLY A 379 -23.15 -7.41 -3.16
CA GLY A 379 -24.27 -8.08 -2.48
C GLY A 379 -24.72 -7.46 -1.14
N THR A 380 -24.03 -6.43 -0.65
CA THR A 380 -24.44 -5.64 0.53
C THR A 380 -24.40 -4.16 0.16
N GLU A 381 -25.56 -3.56 -0.11
CA GLU A 381 -25.66 -2.15 -0.52
C GLU A 381 -25.59 -1.23 0.70
N ALA A 382 -24.36 -0.86 1.09
CA ALA A 382 -24.15 0.29 1.97
C ALA A 382 -24.83 1.53 1.37
N ASP A 383 -25.62 2.24 2.16
CA ASP A 383 -26.52 3.27 1.67
C ASP A 383 -25.71 4.54 1.36
N ASP A 384 -25.25 4.66 0.12
CA ASP A 384 -24.40 5.73 -0.42
C ASP A 384 -25.10 7.09 -0.25
N ILE A 385 -24.46 8.04 0.45
CA ILE A 385 -25.00 9.37 0.74
C ILE A 385 -24.21 10.49 0.06
N SER A 386 -24.83 11.66 -0.10
CA SER A 386 -24.13 12.85 -0.58
C SER A 386 -23.23 13.48 0.50
N ASP A 387 -22.21 14.24 0.07
CA ASP A 387 -21.37 15.03 0.98
C ASP A 387 -22.20 16.07 1.77
N ASP A 388 -23.27 16.58 1.16
CA ASP A 388 -24.26 17.41 1.85
C ASP A 388 -24.98 16.65 2.96
N LYS A 389 -25.53 15.46 2.69
CA LYS A 389 -26.25 14.66 3.70
C LYS A 389 -25.32 14.20 4.82
N PHE A 390 -24.08 13.82 4.50
CA PHE A 390 -23.04 13.55 5.50
C PHE A 390 -22.80 14.76 6.42
N ASN A 391 -22.79 15.99 5.87
CA ASN A 391 -22.54 17.19 6.67
C ASN A 391 -23.72 17.63 7.55
N ASP A 392 -24.95 17.23 7.23
CA ASP A 392 -26.16 17.62 7.97
C ASP A 392 -26.61 16.59 9.05
N PHE A 393 -26.01 15.39 9.11
CA PHE A 393 -26.08 14.41 10.23
C PHE A 393 -25.43 14.90 11.55
#